data_AF-A0A537BVV6-F1
#
_entry.id   AF-A0A537BVV6-F1
#
_cell.length_a   1.000
_cell.length_b   1.000
_cell.length_c   1.000
_cell.angle_alpha   90.00
_cell.angle_beta   90.00
_cell.angle_gamma   90.00
#
_symmetry.space_group_name_H-M   'P 1'
#
loop_
_entity.id
_entity.type
_entity.pdbx_description
1 polymer ?
#
loop_
_entity_poly.entity_id
_entity_poly.type
_entity_poly.pdbx_seq_one_letter_code
_entity_poly.pdbx_strand_id
1 'polypeptide(L)'
;MRIERIESGAPDNAHPYGISVDAMRQKLASVKLRGDPIFTSEELDELAPYLAAALKSVGPNEDVTFALTGSHGLLGKFSPKTVTTGRVFVRDQRLNIIFGVVHDPFAILQMQTPSVPQPFIPGTRAKRIDAKLAITPGMGRLAGDDRPDWVTFDAVRTE
;
A
#
# COMPACT_ATOMS: atom_id res chain seq x y z
N MET A 1 -5.59 -2.76 8.81
CA MET A 1 -4.12 -2.91 8.77
C MET A 1 -3.72 -4.15 9.56
N ARG A 2 -2.65 -4.86 9.16
CA ARG A 2 -2.10 -6.04 9.85
C ARG A 2 -0.57 -5.98 9.84
N ILE A 3 0.06 -6.54 10.85
CA ILE A 3 1.50 -6.82 10.87
C ILE A 3 1.68 -8.28 10.46
N GLU A 4 2.49 -8.52 9.44
CA GLU A 4 2.76 -9.86 8.93
C GLU A 4 4.26 -10.16 9.06
N ARG A 5 4.61 -11.44 9.21
CA ARG A 5 6.00 -11.84 9.04
C ARG A 5 6.45 -11.52 7.62
N ILE A 6 7.72 -11.16 7.48
CA ILE A 6 8.35 -10.98 6.18
C ILE A 6 8.18 -12.24 5.33
N GLU A 7 7.99 -12.04 4.02
CA GLU A 7 7.83 -13.15 3.06
C GLU A 7 9.06 -14.08 3.07
N SER A 8 8.82 -15.38 2.88
CA SER A 8 9.88 -16.39 2.89
C SER A 8 10.95 -16.08 1.84
N GLY A 9 12.22 -16.10 2.25
CA GLY A 9 13.37 -15.79 1.39
C GLY A 9 13.60 -14.30 1.14
N ALA A 10 12.75 -13.41 1.66
CA ALA A 10 12.99 -11.98 1.56
C ALA A 10 13.97 -11.50 2.67
N PRO A 11 14.85 -10.53 2.36
CA PRO A 11 15.83 -10.01 3.30
C PRO A 11 15.20 -9.07 4.33
N ASP A 12 15.77 -9.04 5.54
CA ASP A 12 15.33 -8.22 6.67
C ASP A 12 15.10 -6.74 6.31
N ASN A 13 14.12 -6.15 6.99
CA ASN A 13 13.77 -4.74 6.87
C ASN A 13 14.68 -3.85 7.73
N ALA A 14 14.85 -2.62 7.30
CA ALA A 14 15.43 -1.53 8.07
C ALA A 14 14.36 -0.92 9.00
N HIS A 15 13.80 -1.75 9.88
CA HIS A 15 12.81 -1.39 10.90
C HIS A 15 13.41 -1.47 12.31
N PRO A 16 12.88 -0.71 13.29
CA PRO A 16 11.81 0.28 13.15
C PRO A 16 12.27 1.51 12.36
N TYR A 17 11.32 2.23 11.76
CA TYR A 17 11.59 3.42 10.96
C TYR A 17 10.58 4.54 11.25
N GLY A 18 11.12 5.72 11.59
CA GLY A 18 10.34 6.93 11.81
C GLY A 18 10.12 7.71 10.51
N ILE A 19 8.86 8.09 10.27
CA ILE A 19 8.44 9.02 9.21
C ILE A 19 7.29 9.87 9.77
N SER A 20 7.26 11.16 9.44
CA SER A 20 6.13 12.02 9.82
C SER A 20 4.86 11.62 9.06
N VAL A 21 3.71 11.88 9.67
CA VAL A 21 2.40 11.66 9.03
C VAL A 21 2.29 12.44 7.73
N ASP A 22 2.73 13.71 7.72
CA ASP A 22 2.71 14.55 6.53
C ASP A 22 3.59 14.01 5.40
N ALA A 23 4.80 13.51 5.73
CA ALA A 23 5.68 12.92 4.71
C ALA A 23 5.10 11.62 4.15
N MET A 24 4.50 10.77 4.99
CA MET A 24 3.78 9.57 4.54
C MET A 24 2.62 9.96 3.62
N ARG A 25 1.80 10.93 4.04
CA ARG A 25 0.65 11.44 3.30
C ARG A 25 1.06 11.97 1.92
N GLN A 26 2.10 12.80 1.84
CA GLN A 26 2.60 13.35 0.59
C GLN A 26 3.10 12.25 -0.36
N LYS A 27 3.86 11.28 0.14
CA LYS A 27 4.33 10.14 -0.67
C LYS A 27 3.16 9.36 -1.24
N LEU A 28 2.19 8.97 -0.42
CA LEU A 28 0.99 8.24 -0.85
C LEU A 28 0.15 9.04 -1.86
N ALA A 29 -0.08 10.34 -1.60
CA ALA A 29 -0.86 11.23 -2.48
C ALA A 29 -0.24 11.41 -3.87
N SER A 30 1.09 11.24 -3.98
CA SER A 30 1.79 11.37 -5.26
C SER A 30 1.57 10.18 -6.20
N VAL A 31 1.19 9.01 -5.65
CA VAL A 31 1.04 7.77 -6.42
C VAL A 31 -0.30 7.73 -7.13
N LYS A 32 -0.28 7.34 -8.41
CA LYS A 32 -1.45 7.33 -9.27
C LYS A 32 -1.62 5.97 -9.97
N LEU A 33 -2.85 5.63 -10.31
CA LEU A 33 -3.19 4.53 -11.21
C LEU A 33 -3.62 5.13 -12.54
N ARG A 34 -2.84 4.90 -13.61
CA ARG A 34 -3.15 5.42 -14.96
C ARG A 34 -3.45 6.93 -15.02
N GLY A 35 -2.83 7.72 -14.15
CA GLY A 35 -3.00 9.18 -14.08
C GLY A 35 -3.98 9.67 -13.01
N ASP A 36 -4.82 8.80 -12.46
CA ASP A 36 -5.78 9.12 -11.39
C ASP A 36 -5.20 8.83 -10.00
N PRO A 37 -5.52 9.63 -8.96
CA PRO A 37 -5.10 9.35 -7.58
C PRO A 37 -5.56 7.96 -7.13
N ILE A 38 -4.67 7.21 -6.46
CA ILE A 38 -5.03 5.93 -5.84
C ILE A 38 -5.89 6.13 -4.60
N PHE A 39 -5.64 7.22 -3.86
CA PHE A 39 -6.30 7.50 -2.60
C PHE A 39 -7.02 8.85 -2.67
N THR A 40 -8.20 8.94 -2.06
CA THR A 40 -8.86 10.22 -1.77
C THR A 40 -8.16 10.96 -0.62
N SER A 41 -8.51 12.23 -0.39
CA SER A 41 -7.95 12.97 0.76
C SER A 41 -8.33 12.32 2.09
N GLU A 42 -9.57 11.86 2.22
CA GLU A 42 -10.09 11.21 3.42
C GLU A 42 -9.39 9.88 3.69
N GLU A 43 -9.15 9.08 2.64
CA GLU A 43 -8.40 7.84 2.71
C GLU A 43 -6.94 8.07 3.12
N LEU A 44 -6.33 9.16 2.66
CA LEU A 44 -4.98 9.55 3.07
C LEU A 44 -4.93 9.98 4.54
N ASP A 45 -5.94 10.71 5.00
CA ASP A 45 -6.06 11.16 6.39
C ASP A 45 -6.30 9.98 7.34
N GLU A 46 -6.94 8.90 6.87
CA GLU A 46 -7.06 7.62 7.59
C GLU A 46 -5.73 6.83 7.55
N LEU A 47 -5.19 6.57 6.37
CA LEU A 47 -4.12 5.58 6.18
C LEU A 47 -2.75 6.06 6.67
N ALA A 48 -2.40 7.34 6.44
CA ALA A 48 -1.06 7.84 6.71
C ALA A 48 -0.65 7.78 8.19
N PRO A 49 -1.50 8.17 9.17
CA PRO A 49 -1.18 8.05 10.59
C PRO A 49 -0.91 6.60 11.01
N TYR A 50 -1.74 5.65 10.55
CA TYR A 50 -1.59 4.24 10.90
C TYR A 50 -0.30 3.63 10.35
N LEU A 51 0.05 3.93 9.10
CA LEU A 51 1.31 3.44 8.51
C LEU A 51 2.53 4.04 9.20
N ALA A 52 2.53 5.35 9.48
CA ALA A 52 3.63 6.01 10.18
C ALA A 52 3.84 5.42 11.59
N ALA A 53 2.76 5.21 12.34
CA ALA A 53 2.82 4.60 13.66
C ALA A 53 3.31 3.14 13.60
N ALA A 54 2.80 2.33 12.66
CA ALA A 54 3.18 0.93 12.52
C ALA A 54 4.66 0.77 12.15
N LEU A 55 5.18 1.55 11.20
CA LEU A 55 6.60 1.50 10.81
C LEU A 55 7.54 1.86 11.95
N LYS A 56 7.10 2.71 12.90
CA LYS A 56 7.87 3.06 14.10
C LYS A 56 7.91 1.92 15.13
N SER A 57 7.00 0.94 15.05
CA SER A 57 6.88 -0.14 16.05
C SER A 57 7.31 -1.52 15.57
N VAL A 58 7.17 -1.83 14.28
CA VAL A 58 7.45 -3.19 13.76
C VAL A 58 8.94 -3.54 13.78
N GLY A 59 9.24 -4.82 13.88
CA GLY A 59 10.58 -5.38 13.88
C GLY A 59 11.15 -5.64 12.48
N PRO A 60 12.46 -5.97 12.38
CA PRO A 60 13.15 -6.18 11.09
C PRO A 60 12.63 -7.38 10.28
N ASN A 61 11.90 -8.32 10.90
CA ASN A 61 11.31 -9.48 10.22
C ASN A 61 9.78 -9.35 10.04
N GLU A 62 9.28 -8.12 10.04
CA GLU A 62 7.86 -7.81 9.95
C GLU A 62 7.58 -6.80 8.84
N ASP A 63 6.49 -7.00 8.12
CA ASP A 63 5.94 -6.08 7.14
C ASP A 63 4.60 -5.53 7.65
N VAL A 64 4.28 -4.30 7.25
CA VAL A 64 2.95 -3.71 7.49
C VAL A 64 2.10 -3.96 6.25
N THR A 65 0.88 -4.42 6.42
CA THR A 65 -0.07 -4.61 5.31
C THR A 65 -1.36 -3.85 5.58
N PHE A 66 -1.98 -3.34 4.52
CA PHE A 66 -3.25 -2.62 4.62
C PHE A 66 -4.25 -3.11 3.58
N ALA A 67 -5.51 -2.89 3.92
CA ALA A 67 -6.65 -2.99 3.05
C ALA A 67 -7.53 -1.78 3.40
N LEU A 68 -7.85 -0.97 2.41
CA LEU A 68 -8.61 0.25 2.57
C LEU A 68 -9.81 0.21 1.62
N THR A 69 -10.98 0.56 2.15
CA THR A 69 -12.23 0.61 1.38
C THR A 69 -12.60 2.06 1.08
N GLY A 70 -12.80 2.35 -0.20
CA GLY A 70 -13.18 3.69 -0.67
C GLY A 70 -14.20 3.64 -1.79
N SER A 71 -14.62 4.82 -2.23
CA SER A 71 -15.47 4.99 -3.41
C SER A 71 -14.69 5.80 -4.44
N HIS A 72 -14.43 5.19 -5.61
CA HIS A 72 -13.60 5.75 -6.66
C HIS A 72 -14.38 5.82 -7.98
N GLY A 73 -14.15 6.85 -8.79
CA GLY A 73 -14.83 7.08 -10.06
C GLY A 73 -15.55 8.42 -10.15
N LEU A 74 -16.22 8.65 -11.29
CA LEU A 74 -16.80 9.96 -11.66
C LEU A 74 -17.91 10.47 -10.71
N LEU A 75 -18.55 9.56 -9.96
CA LEU A 75 -19.62 9.92 -9.01
C LEU A 75 -19.08 10.17 -7.59
N GLY A 76 -17.75 10.13 -7.40
CA GLY A 76 -17.09 10.35 -6.11
C GLY A 76 -17.64 9.41 -5.05
N LYS A 77 -18.11 9.98 -3.92
CA LYS A 77 -18.68 9.24 -2.78
C LYS A 77 -19.90 8.36 -3.10
N PHE A 78 -20.57 8.61 -4.22
CA PHE A 78 -21.71 7.79 -4.67
C PHE A 78 -21.30 6.62 -5.56
N SER A 79 -20.02 6.52 -5.91
CA SER A 79 -19.48 5.38 -6.65
C SER A 79 -19.51 4.12 -5.77
N PRO A 80 -19.66 2.91 -6.37
CA PRO A 80 -19.55 1.65 -5.65
C PRO A 80 -18.28 1.59 -4.80
N LYS A 81 -18.36 0.90 -3.67
CA LYS A 81 -17.19 0.66 -2.85
C LYS A 81 -16.20 -0.23 -3.59
N THR A 82 -14.93 0.03 -3.37
CA THR A 82 -13.79 -0.71 -3.91
C THR A 82 -12.74 -0.89 -2.83
N VAL A 83 -11.83 -1.85 -3.01
CA VAL A 83 -10.72 -2.09 -2.10
C VAL A 83 -9.38 -1.78 -2.77
N THR A 84 -8.49 -1.15 -2.01
CA THR A 84 -7.07 -1.05 -2.32
C THR A 84 -6.27 -1.77 -1.24
N THR A 85 -5.36 -2.67 -1.63
CA THR A 85 -4.49 -3.41 -0.70
C THR A 85 -3.03 -3.11 -0.96
N GLY A 86 -2.20 -3.21 0.09
CA GLY A 86 -0.76 -3.07 -0.09
C GLY A 86 0.07 -3.61 1.06
N ARG A 87 1.35 -3.79 0.77
CA ARG A 87 2.43 -4.16 1.70
C ARG A 87 3.41 -3.00 1.77
N VAL A 88 3.81 -2.63 2.98
CA VAL A 88 4.68 -1.49 3.28
C VAL A 88 5.82 -1.94 4.18
N PHE A 89 7.04 -1.60 3.78
CA PHE A 89 8.25 -1.89 4.55
C PHE A 89 9.36 -0.91 4.19
N VAL A 90 10.44 -0.90 4.98
CA VAL A 90 11.59 -0.04 4.73
C VAL A 90 12.79 -0.94 4.59
N ARG A 91 13.54 -0.75 3.50
CA ARG A 91 14.73 -1.53 3.21
C ARG A 91 15.64 -0.75 2.26
N ASP A 92 16.95 -0.93 2.41
CA ASP A 92 17.96 -0.32 1.54
C ASP A 92 17.76 1.20 1.40
N GLN A 93 17.50 1.86 2.55
CA GLN A 93 17.20 3.29 2.65
C GLN A 93 16.01 3.75 1.80
N ARG A 94 15.05 2.86 1.54
CA ARG A 94 13.83 3.18 0.80
C ARG A 94 12.59 2.71 1.53
N LEU A 95 11.55 3.54 1.52
CA LEU A 95 10.18 3.13 1.83
C LEU A 95 9.63 2.39 0.60
N ASN A 96 9.20 1.16 0.79
CA ASN A 96 8.65 0.29 -0.23
C ASN A 96 7.15 0.16 -0.02
N ILE A 97 6.38 0.27 -1.11
CA ILE A 97 4.94 0.00 -1.14
C ILE A 97 4.67 -0.92 -2.33
N ILE A 98 4.14 -2.11 -2.06
CA ILE A 98 3.71 -3.07 -3.08
C ILE A 98 2.19 -3.13 -3.04
N PHE A 99 1.55 -2.70 -4.12
CA PHE A 99 0.10 -2.77 -4.27
C PHE A 99 -0.33 -4.20 -4.64
N GLY A 100 -1.37 -4.71 -4.00
CA GLY A 100 -1.97 -6.01 -4.33
C GLY A 100 -3.05 -5.83 -5.40
N VAL A 101 -4.15 -5.20 -4.98
CA VAL A 101 -5.22 -4.71 -5.85
C VAL A 101 -5.46 -3.23 -5.61
N VAL A 102 -5.94 -2.50 -6.61
CA VAL A 102 -6.28 -1.07 -6.51
C VAL A 102 -7.68 -0.86 -7.10
N HIS A 103 -8.54 -0.19 -6.34
CA HIS A 103 -9.93 0.10 -6.72
C HIS A 103 -10.72 -1.15 -7.18
N ASP A 104 -10.48 -2.31 -6.56
CA ASP A 104 -11.17 -3.56 -6.93
C ASP A 104 -12.59 -3.59 -6.34
N PRO A 105 -13.66 -3.58 -7.17
CA PRO A 105 -15.05 -3.65 -6.69
C PRO A 105 -15.44 -5.06 -6.23
N PHE A 106 -14.77 -6.12 -6.70
CA PHE A 106 -15.15 -7.51 -6.42
C PHE A 106 -14.78 -7.94 -5.01
N ALA A 107 -13.74 -7.33 -4.43
CA ALA A 107 -13.37 -7.55 -3.03
C ALA A 107 -14.51 -7.22 -2.06
N ILE A 108 -15.34 -6.20 -2.35
CA ILE A 108 -16.52 -5.88 -1.52
C ILE A 108 -17.58 -6.98 -1.59
N LEU A 109 -17.83 -7.54 -2.77
CA LEU A 109 -18.80 -8.63 -2.95
C LEU A 109 -18.35 -9.89 -2.22
N GLN A 110 -17.04 -10.15 -2.21
CA GLN A 110 -16.47 -11.22 -1.40
C GLN A 110 -16.71 -10.97 0.09
N MET A 111 -16.55 -9.73 0.60
CA MET A 111 -16.83 -9.40 2.02
C MET A 111 -18.25 -9.76 2.47
N GLN A 112 -19.21 -9.69 1.56
CA GLN A 112 -20.62 -9.97 1.83
C GLN A 112 -20.95 -11.48 1.78
N THR A 113 -19.99 -12.32 1.42
CA THR A 113 -20.16 -13.77 1.32
C THR A 113 -19.58 -14.45 2.58
N PRO A 114 -20.43 -14.94 3.51
CA PRO A 114 -19.99 -15.43 4.82
C PRO A 114 -19.00 -16.61 4.78
N SER A 115 -19.01 -17.37 3.69
CA SER A 115 -18.18 -18.57 3.50
C SER A 115 -16.87 -18.32 2.78
N VAL A 116 -16.58 -17.09 2.35
CA VAL A 116 -15.32 -16.73 1.71
C VAL A 116 -14.45 -16.09 2.79
N PRO A 117 -13.39 -16.79 3.28
CA PRO A 117 -12.36 -16.12 4.08
C PRO A 117 -11.94 -14.89 3.29
N GLN A 118 -11.86 -13.73 3.93
CA GLN A 118 -11.45 -12.49 3.26
C GLN A 118 -9.95 -12.31 3.41
N PRO A 119 -9.06 -12.96 2.63
CA PRO A 119 -7.71 -12.48 2.57
C PRO A 119 -7.77 -11.24 1.69
N PHE A 120 -7.77 -10.06 2.30
CA PHE A 120 -7.25 -8.90 1.59
C PHE A 120 -5.79 -9.22 1.27
N ILE A 121 -5.55 -9.77 0.08
CA ILE A 121 -4.22 -10.21 -0.34
C ILE A 121 -3.41 -8.92 -0.57
N PRO A 122 -2.40 -8.65 0.28
CA PRO A 122 -1.53 -7.51 0.05
C PRO A 122 -0.64 -7.77 -1.16
N GLY A 123 0.02 -6.74 -1.68
CA GLY A 123 1.09 -6.93 -2.65
C GLY A 123 2.17 -7.87 -2.10
N THR A 124 2.83 -8.61 -3.00
CA THR A 124 3.86 -9.58 -2.60
C THR A 124 5.21 -9.21 -3.18
N ARG A 125 6.28 -9.46 -2.43
CA ARG A 125 7.66 -9.26 -2.89
C ARG A 125 8.00 -10.21 -4.03
N ALA A 126 7.45 -11.43 -4.01
CA ALA A 126 7.74 -12.47 -4.99
C ALA A 126 7.13 -12.21 -6.37
N LYS A 127 5.86 -11.77 -6.45
CA LYS A 127 5.16 -11.56 -7.72
C LYS A 127 4.03 -10.53 -7.63
N ARG A 128 3.68 -9.95 -8.77
CA ARG A 128 2.46 -9.13 -8.87
C ARG A 128 1.21 -9.98 -8.62
N ILE A 129 0.23 -9.41 -7.93
CA ILE A 129 -1.09 -10.01 -7.71
C ILE A 129 -2.01 -9.69 -8.90
N ASP A 130 -2.17 -8.41 -9.21
CA ASP A 130 -2.93 -7.96 -10.38
C ASP A 130 -1.99 -7.58 -11.53
N ALA A 131 -2.07 -8.34 -12.62
CA ALA A 131 -1.29 -8.13 -13.84
C ALA A 131 -1.68 -6.87 -14.63
N LYS A 132 -2.81 -6.25 -14.33
CA LYS A 132 -3.35 -5.07 -15.02
C LYS A 132 -2.94 -3.75 -14.37
N LEU A 133 -2.29 -3.81 -13.20
CA LEU A 133 -1.82 -2.62 -12.49
C LEU A 133 -0.74 -1.91 -13.29
N ALA A 134 -0.91 -0.59 -13.37
CA ALA A 134 0.02 0.33 -14.02
C ALA A 134 0.14 1.57 -13.13
N ILE A 135 0.98 1.47 -12.11
CA ILE A 135 1.19 2.53 -11.13
C ILE A 135 2.13 3.59 -11.73
N THR A 136 1.73 4.85 -11.64
CA THR A 136 2.62 5.99 -11.81
C THR A 136 3.19 6.35 -10.43
N PRO A 137 4.52 6.26 -10.22
CA PRO A 137 5.11 6.29 -8.88
C PRO A 137 5.15 7.68 -8.21
N GLY A 138 4.82 8.75 -8.93
CA GLY A 138 4.80 10.11 -8.39
C GLY A 138 6.17 10.56 -7.91
N MET A 139 6.29 10.87 -6.61
CA MET A 139 7.55 11.24 -5.96
C MET A 139 8.52 10.06 -5.77
N GLY A 140 8.06 8.84 -6.04
CA GLY A 140 8.86 7.63 -5.96
C GLY A 140 9.42 7.18 -7.31
N ARG A 141 9.86 5.93 -7.34
CA ARG A 141 10.30 5.19 -8.53
C ARG A 141 9.75 3.77 -8.47
N LEU A 142 9.50 3.16 -9.63
CA LEU A 142 9.17 1.72 -9.66
C LEU A 142 10.40 0.90 -9.25
N ALA A 143 10.19 -0.22 -8.58
CA ALA A 143 11.28 -1.10 -8.13
C ALA A 143 11.99 -1.80 -9.30
N GLY A 144 11.32 -1.95 -10.44
CA GLY A 144 11.83 -2.51 -11.68
C GLY A 144 10.75 -2.47 -12.78
N ASP A 145 11.16 -2.68 -14.03
CA ASP A 145 10.25 -2.62 -15.20
C ASP A 145 9.20 -3.75 -15.18
N ASP A 146 9.49 -4.87 -14.52
CA ASP A 146 8.61 -6.02 -14.35
C ASP A 146 7.67 -5.89 -13.13
N ARG A 147 7.85 -4.84 -12.31
CA ARG A 147 7.12 -4.58 -11.07
C ARG A 147 6.37 -3.24 -11.07
N PRO A 148 5.38 -3.07 -11.97
CA PRO A 148 4.54 -1.86 -12.03
C PRO A 148 3.60 -1.73 -10.82
N ASP A 149 3.60 -2.68 -9.89
CA ASP A 149 2.88 -2.71 -8.62
C ASP A 149 3.72 -2.21 -7.43
N TRP A 150 5.03 -2.05 -7.60
CA TRP A 150 5.97 -1.79 -6.50
C TRP A 150 6.61 -0.40 -6.64
N VAL A 151 6.20 0.51 -5.77
CA VAL A 151 6.76 1.87 -5.66
C VAL A 151 7.75 1.94 -4.52
N THR A 152 8.87 2.62 -4.77
CA THR A 152 9.88 2.91 -3.75
C THR A 152 10.10 4.41 -3.64
N PHE A 153 10.28 4.90 -2.41
CA PHE A 153 10.61 6.28 -2.13
C PHE A 153 11.91 6.33 -1.35
N ASP A 154 12.75 7.34 -1.62
CA ASP A 154 13.91 7.56 -0.77
C ASP A 154 13.45 7.83 0.66
N ALA A 155 14.04 7.09 1.60
CA ALA A 155 13.75 7.20 3.01
C ALA A 155 14.46 8.44 3.55
N VAL A 156 13.69 9.45 3.94
CA VAL A 156 14.21 10.57 4.74
C VAL A 156 14.05 10.17 6.19
N ARG A 157 15.14 9.91 6.91
CA ARG A 157 15.03 9.70 8.36
C ARG A 157 14.68 11.03 8.99
N THR A 158 13.53 11.09 9.66
CA THR A 158 13.24 12.14 10.64
C THR A 158 13.61 11.59 12.01
N GLU A 159 14.49 12.30 12.71
CA GLU A 159 14.93 12.01 14.09
C GLU A 159 13.76 11.98 15.08
#